data_AF-A0A7Y6XDF7-F1
#
_entry.id   AF-A0A7Y6XDF7-F1
#
_cell.length_a   1.000
_cell.length_b   1.000
_cell.length_c   1.000
_cell.angle_alpha   90.00
_cell.angle_beta   90.00
_cell.angle_gamma   90.00
#
_symmetry.space_group_name_H-M   'P 1'
#
loop_
_entity.id
_entity.type
_entity.pdbx_description
1 polymer ?
#
loop_
_entity_poly.entity_id
_entity_poly.type
_entity_poly.pdbx_seq_one_letter_code
_entity_poly.pdbx_strand_id
1 'polypeptide(L)'
;MMNLKPSAAEIFLWLFVLNLGVSFGAGLYEHRIVLPRWLATTDAHGFAEAARQDDVGRRFWAFVSTGPLTLLTLASLYFATRATGPLRFWWLLAALVALVDRLFTFSYFIPTMVKLMQAPDNPSSVESALLWARLNHLRHLLVAGAWFASLQALSWLRVNQGH
;
A
#
# COMPACT_ATOMS: atom_id res chain seq x y z
N MET A 1 -28.71 11.28 -24.37
CA MET A 1 -28.45 11.46 -22.91
C MET A 1 -27.53 10.33 -22.47
N MET A 2 -26.28 10.64 -22.08
CA MET A 2 -25.35 9.63 -21.55
C MET A 2 -25.86 9.14 -20.19
N ASN A 3 -26.02 7.82 -20.06
CA ASN A 3 -26.35 7.20 -18.78
C ASN A 3 -25.09 7.17 -17.90
N LEU A 4 -24.92 8.21 -17.08
CA LEU A 4 -23.70 8.47 -16.28
C LEU A 4 -23.57 7.62 -15.00
N LYS A 5 -24.35 6.55 -14.83
CA LYS A 5 -24.28 5.74 -13.60
C LYS A 5 -23.15 4.71 -13.73
N PRO A 6 -22.03 4.89 -13.01
CA PRO A 6 -20.96 3.90 -13.06
C PRO A 6 -21.44 2.57 -12.49
N SER A 7 -21.01 1.46 -13.11
CA SER A 7 -21.30 0.14 -12.55
C SER A 7 -20.55 -0.08 -11.23
N ALA A 8 -20.98 -1.06 -10.43
CA ALA A 8 -20.28 -1.39 -9.19
C ALA A 8 -18.79 -1.66 -9.42
N ALA A 9 -18.44 -2.42 -10.47
CA ALA A 9 -17.05 -2.72 -10.83
C ALA A 9 -16.24 -1.45 -11.11
N GLU A 10 -16.83 -0.47 -11.80
CA GLU A 10 -16.20 0.81 -12.10
C GLU A 10 -15.95 1.62 -10.83
N ILE A 11 -16.94 1.69 -9.93
CA ILE A 11 -16.79 2.35 -8.63
C ILE A 11 -15.65 1.70 -7.84
N PHE A 12 -15.59 0.37 -7.81
CA PHE A 12 -14.52 -0.35 -7.12
C PHE A 12 -13.14 -0.07 -7.72
N LEU A 13 -13.01 -0.03 -9.05
CA LEU A 13 -11.75 0.31 -9.70
C LEU A 13 -11.32 1.75 -9.37
N TRP A 14 -12.25 2.72 -9.37
CA TRP A 14 -11.98 4.09 -8.95
C TRP A 14 -11.50 4.17 -7.50
N LEU A 15 -12.22 3.52 -6.57
CA LEU A 15 -11.84 3.49 -5.16
C LEU A 15 -10.47 2.84 -4.96
N PHE A 16 -10.18 1.77 -5.70
CA PHE A 16 -8.89 1.09 -5.66
C PHE A 16 -7.75 2.00 -6.12
N VAL A 17 -7.92 2.69 -7.26
CA VAL A 17 -6.94 3.65 -7.80
C VAL A 17 -6.70 4.80 -6.81
N LEU A 18 -7.77 5.40 -6.29
CA LEU A 18 -7.67 6.52 -5.36
C LEU A 18 -6.99 6.10 -4.05
N ASN A 19 -7.38 4.96 -3.49
CA ASN A 19 -6.78 4.46 -2.25
C ASN A 19 -5.30 4.08 -2.44
N LEU A 20 -4.93 3.47 -3.58
CA LEU A 20 -3.54 3.20 -3.93
C LEU A 20 -2.72 4.49 -4.02
N GLY A 21 -3.26 5.54 -4.65
CA GLY A 21 -2.60 6.84 -4.74
C GLY A 21 -2.39 7.49 -3.36
N VAL A 22 -3.42 7.48 -2.50
CA VAL A 22 -3.31 7.98 -1.11
C VAL A 22 -2.30 7.16 -0.32
N SER A 23 -2.34 5.83 -0.42
CA SER A 23 -1.40 4.92 0.24
C SER A 23 0.04 5.16 -0.23
N PHE A 24 0.25 5.37 -1.53
CA PHE A 24 1.58 5.65 -2.07
C PHE A 24 2.12 7.00 -1.57
N GLY A 25 1.32 8.06 -1.67
CA GLY A 25 1.71 9.39 -1.22
C GLY A 25 2.02 9.43 0.28
N ALA A 26 1.17 8.81 1.09
CA ALA A 26 1.41 8.69 2.53
C ALA A 26 2.66 7.84 2.85
N GLY A 27 2.88 6.76 2.09
CA GLY A 27 4.09 5.95 2.21
C GLY A 27 5.37 6.75 1.91
N LEU A 28 5.36 7.56 0.85
CA LEU A 28 6.49 8.45 0.55
C LEU A 28 6.72 9.48 1.65
N TYR A 29 5.65 10.08 2.18
CA TYR A 29 5.75 11.02 3.30
C TYR A 29 6.36 10.35 4.54
N GLU A 30 5.84 9.19 4.93
CA GLU A 30 6.37 8.44 6.07
C GLU A 30 7.85 8.12 5.86
N HIS A 31 8.21 7.57 4.71
CA HIS A 31 9.58 7.16 4.44
C HIS A 31 10.58 8.34 4.36
N ARG A 32 10.15 9.51 3.86
CA ARG A 32 11.03 10.68 3.67
C ARG A 32 11.05 11.63 4.86
N ILE A 33 10.00 11.67 5.67
CA ILE A 33 9.84 12.68 6.73
C ILE A 33 9.77 12.04 8.11
N VAL A 34 8.99 10.97 8.27
CA VAL A 34 8.75 10.32 9.57
C VAL A 34 9.90 9.37 9.91
N LEU A 35 10.22 8.44 9.01
CA LEU A 35 11.24 7.41 9.20
C LEU A 35 12.63 7.99 9.55
N PRO A 36 13.12 9.07 8.91
CA PRO A 36 14.41 9.63 9.28
C PRO A 36 14.44 10.18 10.70
N ARG A 37 13.30 10.56 11.30
CA ARG A 37 13.23 10.98 12.71
C ARG A 37 13.43 9.80 13.66
N TRP A 38 12.98 8.61 13.27
CA TRP A 38 13.21 7.39 14.04
C TRP A 38 14.66 6.92 13.97
N LEU A 39 15.35 7.26 12.88
CA LEU A 39 16.73 6.85 12.57
C LEU A 39 17.74 8.01 12.69
N ALA A 40 17.35 9.16 13.26
CA ALA A 40 18.14 10.40 13.24
C ALA A 40 19.38 10.36 14.14
N THR A 41 19.40 9.46 15.13
CA THR A 41 20.61 9.15 15.89
C THR A 41 21.50 8.28 15.00
N THR A 42 22.81 8.58 14.95
CA THR A 42 23.79 7.95 14.04
C THR A 42 23.75 6.41 14.02
N ASP A 43 23.19 5.80 15.09
CA ASP A 43 23.08 4.36 15.30
C ASP A 43 21.63 3.84 15.39
N ALA A 44 20.61 4.62 15.02
CA ALA A 44 19.18 4.32 15.18
C ALA A 44 18.75 4.00 16.63
N HIS A 45 19.54 4.41 17.61
CA HIS A 45 19.19 4.34 19.03
C HIS A 45 17.93 5.17 19.33
N GLY A 46 17.04 4.62 20.14
CA GLY A 46 15.73 5.21 20.43
C GLY A 46 14.66 5.02 19.35
N PHE A 47 14.90 4.24 18.29
CA PHE A 47 13.91 3.93 17.24
C PHE A 47 12.55 3.53 17.81
N ALA A 48 12.56 2.62 18.80
CA ALA A 48 11.35 2.08 19.39
C ALA A 48 10.49 3.17 20.06
N GLU A 49 11.14 4.14 20.73
CA GLU A 49 10.45 5.24 21.38
C GLU A 49 9.87 6.23 20.36
N ALA A 50 10.67 6.62 19.37
CA ALA A 50 10.21 7.51 18.29
C ALA A 50 9.04 6.89 17.49
N ALA A 51 9.13 5.59 17.16
CA ALA A 51 8.05 4.87 16.49
C ALA A 51 6.77 4.78 17.33
N ARG A 52 6.89 4.59 18.67
CA ARG A 52 5.75 4.62 19.60
C ARG A 52 5.09 5.99 19.70
N GLN A 53 5.87 7.07 19.69
CA GLN A 53 5.34 8.43 19.76
C GLN A 53 4.51 8.79 18.52
N ASP A 54 4.99 8.40 17.34
CA ASP A 54 4.29 8.66 16.10
C ASP A 54 3.08 7.74 15.91
N ASP A 55 3.18 6.45 16.27
CA ASP A 55 2.11 5.43 16.19
C ASP A 55 1.33 5.45 14.85
N VAL A 56 2.06 5.68 13.75
CA VAL A 56 1.49 5.83 12.39
C VAL A 56 0.64 4.64 11.96
N GLY A 57 0.99 3.44 12.45
CA GLY A 57 0.27 2.20 12.20
C GLY A 57 -1.21 2.30 12.60
N ARG A 58 -1.48 2.71 13.84
CA ARG A 58 -2.84 2.81 14.38
C ARG A 58 -3.53 4.11 13.99
N ARG A 59 -2.79 5.22 13.98
CA ARG A 59 -3.37 6.55 13.70
C ARG A 59 -3.74 6.75 12.23
N PHE A 60 -3.09 6.05 11.31
CA PHE A 60 -3.31 6.25 9.88
C PHE A 60 -3.47 4.92 9.11
N TRP A 61 -2.49 4.03 9.19
CA TRP A 61 -2.44 2.89 8.28
C TRP A 61 -3.57 1.88 8.45
N ALA A 62 -4.09 1.72 9.66
CA ALA A 62 -5.27 0.91 9.94
C ALA A 62 -6.49 1.33 9.08
N PHE A 63 -6.66 2.65 8.89
CA PHE A 63 -7.80 3.26 8.21
C PHE A 63 -7.59 3.51 6.72
N VAL A 64 -6.38 3.30 6.21
CA VAL A 64 -6.07 3.50 4.78
C VAL A 64 -5.73 2.19 4.10
N SER A 65 -4.81 1.43 4.72
CA SER A 65 -4.22 0.25 4.10
C SER A 65 -4.75 -1.06 4.67
N THR A 66 -4.74 -1.24 6.00
CA THR A 66 -4.95 -2.54 6.63
C THR A 66 -6.36 -3.06 6.40
N GLY A 67 -7.38 -2.22 6.61
CA GLY A 67 -8.76 -2.54 6.25
C GLY A 67 -9.04 -2.21 4.79
N PRO A 68 -9.11 -0.91 4.41
CA PRO A 68 -9.71 -0.52 3.14
C PRO A 68 -8.97 -1.03 1.91
N LEU A 69 -7.65 -0.85 1.83
CA LEU A 69 -6.90 -1.32 0.67
C LEU A 69 -6.92 -2.85 0.57
N THR A 70 -6.87 -3.59 1.68
CA THR A 70 -7.01 -5.06 1.66
C THR A 70 -8.35 -5.49 1.06
N LEU A 71 -9.45 -4.88 1.49
CA LEU A 71 -10.79 -5.17 0.94
C LEU A 71 -10.87 -4.79 -0.54
N LEU A 72 -10.33 -3.63 -0.91
CA LEU A 72 -10.30 -3.18 -2.30
C LEU A 72 -9.43 -4.07 -3.19
N THR A 73 -8.32 -4.62 -2.68
CA THR A 73 -7.49 -5.60 -3.39
C THR A 73 -8.26 -6.88 -3.67
N LEU A 74 -8.94 -7.44 -2.66
CA LEU A 74 -9.73 -8.66 -2.82
C LEU A 74 -10.92 -8.46 -3.76
N ALA A 75 -11.66 -7.35 -3.61
CA ALA A 75 -12.73 -6.98 -4.51
C ALA A 75 -12.22 -6.77 -5.95
N SER A 76 -11.07 -6.11 -6.11
CA SER A 76 -10.43 -5.92 -7.41
C SER A 76 -10.04 -7.23 -8.08
N LEU A 77 -9.48 -8.19 -7.34
CA LEU A 77 -9.22 -9.53 -7.89
C LEU A 77 -10.50 -10.17 -8.43
N TYR A 78 -11.58 -10.14 -7.66
CA TYR A 78 -12.86 -10.68 -8.08
C TYR A 78 -13.38 -10.01 -9.36
N PHE A 79 -13.50 -8.67 -9.38
CA PHE A 79 -14.04 -7.96 -10.54
C PHE A 79 -13.13 -8.05 -11.77
N ALA A 80 -11.80 -8.03 -11.58
CA ALA A 80 -10.84 -8.15 -12.67
C ALA A 80 -10.97 -9.49 -13.40
N THR A 81 -11.30 -10.59 -12.72
CA THR A 81 -11.56 -11.88 -13.40
C THR A 81 -12.80 -11.86 -14.30
N ARG A 82 -13.74 -10.93 -14.07
CA ARG A 82 -14.97 -10.78 -14.84
C ARG A 82 -14.83 -9.80 -16.02
N ALA A 83 -13.78 -8.99 -16.03
CA ALA A 83 -13.47 -8.10 -17.14
C ALA A 83 -12.96 -8.88 -18.36
N THR A 84 -12.85 -8.22 -19.51
CA THR A 84 -12.28 -8.78 -20.74
C THR A 84 -11.27 -7.83 -21.37
N GLY A 85 -10.47 -8.34 -22.31
CA GLY A 85 -9.51 -7.55 -23.08
C GLY A 85 -8.42 -6.87 -22.23
N PRO A 86 -7.90 -5.72 -22.67
CA PRO A 86 -6.83 -4.99 -21.98
C PRO A 86 -7.19 -4.57 -20.55
N LEU A 87 -8.46 -4.22 -20.29
CA LEU A 87 -8.95 -3.87 -18.95
C LEU A 87 -8.68 -5.00 -17.95
N ARG A 88 -9.01 -6.25 -18.31
CA ARG A 88 -8.75 -7.42 -17.46
C ARG A 88 -7.28 -7.57 -17.13
N PHE A 89 -6.41 -7.47 -18.14
CA PHE A 89 -4.97 -7.66 -17.95
C PHE A 89 -4.39 -6.66 -16.95
N TRP A 90 -4.63 -5.37 -17.18
CA TRP A 90 -4.11 -4.30 -16.32
C TRP A 90 -4.71 -4.33 -14.92
N TRP A 91 -6.01 -4.63 -14.80
CA TRP A 91 -6.66 -4.71 -13.50
C TRP A 91 -6.16 -5.92 -12.70
N LEU A 92 -6.01 -7.09 -13.33
CA LEU A 92 -5.44 -8.27 -12.65
C LEU A 92 -4.00 -8.02 -12.22
N LEU A 93 -3.17 -7.42 -13.09
CA LEU A 93 -1.80 -7.07 -12.74
C LEU A 93 -1.75 -6.15 -11.52
N ALA A 94 -2.55 -5.08 -11.53
CA ALA A 94 -2.63 -4.16 -10.40
C ALA A 94 -3.05 -4.85 -9.10
N ALA A 95 -4.09 -5.69 -9.17
CA ALA A 95 -4.62 -6.39 -8.02
C ALA A 95 -3.65 -7.45 -7.47
N LEU A 96 -2.92 -8.16 -8.34
CA LEU A 96 -1.91 -9.14 -7.95
C LEU A 96 -0.69 -8.47 -7.31
N VAL A 97 -0.19 -7.37 -7.88
CA VAL A 97 0.93 -6.62 -7.28
C VAL A 97 0.52 -6.05 -5.91
N ALA A 98 -0.70 -5.51 -5.79
CA ALA A 98 -1.23 -5.08 -4.51
C ALA A 98 -1.37 -6.25 -3.52
N LEU A 99 -1.78 -7.43 -3.97
CA LEU A 99 -1.85 -8.63 -3.13
C LEU A 99 -0.48 -9.03 -2.58
N VAL A 100 0.56 -9.03 -3.41
CA VAL A 100 1.94 -9.32 -2.96
C VAL A 100 2.35 -8.33 -1.86
N ASP A 101 2.09 -7.03 -2.07
CA ASP A 101 2.34 -6.03 -1.04
C ASP A 101 1.54 -6.28 0.25
N ARG A 102 0.27 -6.68 0.15
CA ARG A 102 -0.54 -7.05 1.32
C ARG A 102 0.06 -8.23 2.07
N LEU A 103 0.47 -9.28 1.36
CA LEU A 103 1.10 -10.44 1.96
C LEU A 103 2.36 -10.03 2.73
N PHE A 104 3.25 -9.24 2.11
CA PHE A 104 4.42 -8.67 2.78
C PHE A 104 4.05 -7.83 4.01
N THR A 105 3.01 -7.00 3.89
CA THR A 105 2.55 -6.12 4.96
C THR A 105 2.10 -6.93 6.18
N PHE A 106 1.32 -7.99 5.97
CA PHE A 106 0.79 -8.84 7.05
C PHE A 106 1.80 -9.85 7.58
N SER A 107 2.69 -10.37 6.74
CA SER A 107 3.67 -11.40 7.15
C SER A 107 4.93 -10.80 7.77
N TYR A 108 5.34 -9.60 7.35
CA TYR A 108 6.61 -8.99 7.76
C TYR A 108 6.43 -7.61 8.37
N PHE A 109 5.85 -6.62 7.66
CA PHE A 109 5.94 -5.23 8.11
C PHE A 109 5.19 -4.95 9.42
N ILE A 110 3.94 -5.39 9.55
CA ILE A 110 3.14 -5.20 10.76
C ILE A 110 3.74 -5.98 11.94
N PRO A 111 4.00 -7.30 11.84
CA PRO A 111 4.57 -8.05 12.96
C PRO A 111 5.94 -7.51 13.40
N THR A 112 6.82 -7.17 12.45
CA THR A 112 8.16 -6.65 12.76
C THR A 112 8.07 -5.27 13.40
N MET A 113 7.20 -4.37 12.94
CA MET A 113 7.02 -3.07 13.59
C MET A 113 6.52 -3.21 15.03
N VAL A 114 5.54 -4.09 15.27
CA VAL A 114 5.02 -4.35 16.64
C VAL A 114 6.13 -4.86 17.56
N LYS A 115 6.99 -5.76 17.07
CA LYS A 115 8.16 -6.26 17.82
C LYS A 115 9.17 -5.15 18.08
N LEU A 116 9.54 -4.36 17.06
CA LEU A 116 10.50 -3.27 17.18
C LEU A 116 10.03 -2.19 18.15
N MET A 117 8.74 -1.85 18.15
CA MET A 117 8.13 -0.92 19.10
C MET A 117 8.15 -1.42 20.55
N GLN A 118 8.52 -2.68 20.82
CA GLN A 118 8.63 -3.26 22.17
C GLN A 118 10.06 -3.72 22.48
N ALA A 119 10.96 -3.65 21.51
CA ALA A 119 12.30 -4.18 21.63
C ALA A 119 13.21 -3.26 22.46
N PRO A 120 14.17 -3.84 23.22
CA PRO A 120 15.20 -3.05 23.87
C PRO A 120 16.14 -2.41 22.86
N ASP A 121 16.75 -1.30 23.23
CA ASP A 121 17.71 -0.59 22.39
C ASP A 121 19.06 -1.31 22.41
N ASN A 122 19.28 -2.19 21.42
CA ASN A 122 20.47 -3.00 21.28
C ASN A 122 20.82 -3.20 19.79
N PRO A 123 22.03 -3.70 19.46
CA PRO A 123 22.47 -3.82 18.07
C PRO A 123 21.54 -4.67 17.18
N SER A 124 20.94 -5.74 17.73
CA SER A 124 20.05 -6.62 16.96
C SER A 124 18.72 -5.95 16.60
N SER A 125 18.18 -5.12 17.49
CA SER A 125 16.98 -4.32 17.26
C SER A 125 17.25 -3.25 16.20
N VAL A 126 18.42 -2.60 16.26
CA VAL A 126 18.88 -1.61 15.27
C VAL A 126 19.01 -2.24 13.89
N GLU A 127 19.67 -3.39 13.78
CA GLU A 127 19.82 -4.10 12.50
C GLU A 127 18.46 -4.47 11.90
N SER A 128 17.53 -4.96 12.73
CA SER A 128 16.17 -5.28 12.34
C SER A 128 15.39 -4.04 11.86
N ALA A 129 15.56 -2.89 12.53
CA ALA A 129 14.95 -1.62 12.13
C ALA A 129 15.50 -1.11 10.78
N LEU A 130 16.80 -1.20 10.56
CA LEU A 130 17.44 -0.84 9.29
C LEU A 130 17.02 -1.76 8.14
N LEU A 131 16.88 -3.06 8.41
CA LEU A 131 16.35 -4.01 7.43
C LEU A 131 14.89 -3.69 7.09
N TRP A 132 14.06 -3.44 8.10
CA TRP A 132 12.67 -3.01 7.92
C TRP A 132 12.58 -1.75 7.05
N ALA A 133 13.39 -0.73 7.35
CA ALA A 133 13.48 0.51 6.58
C ALA A 133 13.89 0.25 5.12
N ARG A 134 14.87 -0.61 4.89
CA ARG A 134 15.35 -0.96 3.55
C ARG A 134 14.29 -1.69 2.74
N LEU A 135 13.63 -2.69 3.33
CA LEU A 135 12.56 -3.43 2.67
C LEU A 135 11.34 -2.55 2.38
N ASN A 136 11.14 -1.47 3.15
CA ASN A 136 10.06 -0.52 2.89
C ASN A 136 10.19 0.15 1.51
N HIS A 137 11.40 0.27 0.93
CA HIS A 137 11.54 0.70 -0.46
C HIS A 137 10.88 -0.25 -1.44
N LEU A 138 11.07 -1.57 -1.27
CA LEU A 138 10.42 -2.58 -2.10
C LEU A 138 8.90 -2.47 -1.98
N ARG A 139 8.41 -2.30 -0.75
CA ARG A 139 6.98 -2.06 -0.48
C ARG A 139 6.45 -0.85 -1.27
N HIS A 140 7.16 0.28 -1.26
CA HIS A 140 6.77 1.45 -2.06
C HIS A 140 6.77 1.19 -3.56
N LEU A 141 7.73 0.43 -4.08
CA LEU A 141 7.77 0.04 -5.50
C LEU A 141 6.58 -0.84 -5.87
N LEU A 142 6.18 -1.78 -5.00
CA LEU A 142 5.00 -2.60 -5.21
C LEU A 142 3.73 -1.75 -5.24
N VAL A 143 3.55 -0.85 -4.26
CA VAL A 143 2.37 0.04 -4.23
C VAL A 143 2.34 0.97 -5.45
N ALA A 144 3.49 1.53 -5.86
CA ALA A 144 3.59 2.33 -7.08
C ALA A 144 3.23 1.53 -8.34
N GLY A 145 3.75 0.31 -8.47
CA GLY A 145 3.46 -0.59 -9.59
C GLY A 145 1.98 -0.95 -9.66
N ALA A 146 1.37 -1.28 -8.52
CA ALA A 146 -0.07 -1.52 -8.43
C ALA A 146 -0.87 -0.27 -8.83
N TRP A 147 -0.46 0.92 -8.34
CA TRP A 147 -1.13 2.17 -8.65
C TRP A 147 -1.08 2.50 -10.13
N PHE A 148 0.09 2.44 -10.76
CA PHE A 148 0.24 2.72 -12.19
C PHE A 148 -0.50 1.70 -13.06
N ALA A 149 -0.45 0.41 -12.72
CA ALA A 149 -1.24 -0.60 -13.41
C ALA A 149 -2.76 -0.35 -13.25
N SER A 150 -3.21 0.12 -12.08
CA SER A 150 -4.62 0.44 -11.85
C SER A 150 -5.08 1.68 -12.63
N LEU A 151 -4.22 2.70 -12.75
CA LEU A 151 -4.47 3.87 -13.60
C LEU A 151 -4.56 3.47 -15.06
N GLN A 152 -3.71 2.54 -15.50
CA GLN A 152 -3.78 2.00 -16.84
C GLN A 152 -5.06 1.17 -17.05
N ALA A 153 -5.49 0.37 -16.08
CA ALA A 153 -6.79 -0.30 -16.14
C ALA A 153 -7.94 0.71 -16.28
N LEU A 154 -7.88 1.80 -15.51
CA LEU A 154 -8.90 2.85 -15.50
C LEU A 154 -8.99 3.58 -16.84
N SER A 155 -7.87 3.74 -17.57
CA SER A 155 -7.88 4.37 -18.91
C SER A 155 -8.65 3.55 -19.95
N TRP A 156 -8.67 2.22 -19.81
CA TRP A 156 -9.45 1.31 -20.67
C TRP A 156 -10.94 1.26 -20.33
N LEU A 157 -11.33 1.74 -19.14
CA LEU A 157 -12.72 1.71 -18.69
C LEU A 157 -13.66 2.49 -19.63
N ARG A 158 -13.19 3.64 -20.16
CA ARG A 158 -13.98 4.52 -21.05
C ARG A 158 -13.96 4.06 -22.51
N VAL A 159 -12.90 3.38 -22.94
CA VAL A 159 -12.78 2.86 -24.31
C VAL A 159 -13.85 1.79 -24.57
N ASN A 160 -14.15 0.95 -23.56
CA ASN A 160 -15.16 -0.09 -23.68
C ASN A 160 -16.62 0.41 -23.67
N GLN A 161 -16.90 1.66 -23.29
CA GLN A 161 -18.26 2.23 -23.31
C GLN A 161 -18.63 2.88 -24.65
N GLY A 162 -17.70 2.94 -25.60
CA GLY A 162 -17.86 3.61 -26.91
C GLY A 162 -18.18 2.69 -28.09
N HIS A 163 -18.46 1.41 -27.86
CA HIS A 163 -18.81 0.43 -28.89
C HIS A 163 -20.19 -0.18 -28.63
#